data_AF-A0A7Y9PFR2-F1
#
_entry.id   AF-A0A7Y9PFR2-F1
#
_cell.length_a   1.000
_cell.length_b   1.000
_cell.length_c   1.000
_cell.angle_alpha   90.00
_cell.angle_beta   90.00
_cell.angle_gamma   90.00
#
_symmetry.space_group_name_H-M   'P 1'
#
loop_
_entity.id
_entity.type
_entity.pdbx_description
1 polymer ?
#
loop_
_entity_poly.entity_id
_entity_poly.type
_entity_poly.pdbx_seq_one_letter_code
_entity_poly.pdbx_strand_id
1 'polypeptide(L)'
;MAVVRIGTDDIFDWFASRNRLLENEILPLLMQREEIRALLPEVKIAESVRVTEDHGACSITASNGFTFDNPFLPDGQLAKRLFAGRAYGPDLKISGRNAMQLAGEYCEATFDKRYEEVSLFTSYAAWTPWFAGIAWDWTYVLFDRRERKLWILVVTDED
;
A
#
# COMPACT_ATOMS: atom_id res chain seq x y z
N MET A 1 4.24 9.24 2.66
CA MET A 1 4.84 8.07 1.97
C MET A 1 6.01 7.59 2.81
N ALA A 2 6.15 6.27 2.97
CA ALA A 2 7.25 5.66 3.71
C ALA A 2 7.91 4.54 2.92
N VAL A 3 9.19 4.28 3.21
CA VAL A 3 9.95 3.16 2.66
C VAL A 3 10.73 2.51 3.79
N VAL A 4 10.56 1.21 3.95
CA VAL A 4 11.33 0.43 4.93
C VAL A 4 12.05 -0.72 4.24
N ARG A 5 13.24 -1.07 4.73
CA ARG A 5 13.98 -2.25 4.28
C ARG A 5 13.64 -3.42 5.20
N ILE A 6 13.22 -4.53 4.62
CA ILE A 6 12.90 -5.75 5.35
C ILE A 6 14.19 -6.58 5.52
N GLY A 7 14.54 -6.92 6.76
CA GLY A 7 15.66 -7.81 7.07
C GLY A 7 15.44 -9.21 6.51
N THR A 8 16.50 -9.99 6.36
CA THR A 8 16.43 -11.37 5.85
C THR A 8 15.77 -12.30 6.87
N ASP A 9 14.77 -13.07 6.44
CA ASP A 9 14.09 -14.06 7.25
C ASP A 9 13.49 -15.13 6.32
N ASP A 10 13.88 -16.39 6.52
CA ASP A 10 13.52 -17.49 5.60
C ASP A 10 12.01 -17.74 5.54
N ILE A 11 11.31 -17.54 6.66
CA ILE A 11 9.87 -17.74 6.75
C ILE A 11 9.16 -16.64 5.98
N PHE A 12 9.50 -15.38 6.25
CA PHE A 12 8.97 -14.23 5.54
C PHE A 12 9.20 -14.36 4.03
N ASP A 13 10.42 -14.72 3.62
CA ASP A 13 10.80 -14.86 2.21
C ASP A 13 10.01 -15.97 1.51
N TRP A 14 9.67 -17.04 2.22
CA TRP A 14 8.81 -18.09 1.70
C TRP A 14 7.38 -17.59 1.40
N PHE A 15 6.80 -16.77 2.29
CA PHE A 15 5.48 -16.15 2.06
C PHE A 15 5.54 -15.10 0.95
N ALA A 16 6.55 -14.22 0.96
CA ALA A 16 6.71 -13.13 0.00
C ALA A 16 6.92 -13.63 -1.44
N SER A 17 7.72 -14.68 -1.62
CA SER A 17 7.96 -15.29 -2.95
C SER A 17 6.71 -15.88 -3.60
N ARG A 18 5.64 -16.10 -2.82
CA ARG A 18 4.37 -16.69 -3.28
C ARG A 18 3.20 -15.70 -3.28
N ASN A 19 3.47 -14.41 -3.04
CA ASN A 19 2.44 -13.37 -2.87
C ASN A 19 1.48 -13.66 -1.70
N ARG A 20 1.95 -14.34 -0.64
CA ARG A 20 1.12 -14.82 0.49
C ARG A 20 1.24 -13.95 1.74
N LEU A 21 1.63 -12.67 1.60
CA LEU A 21 1.81 -11.78 2.75
C LEU A 21 0.49 -11.38 3.44
N LEU A 22 -0.67 -11.69 2.85
CA LEU A 22 -1.96 -11.52 3.53
C LEU A 22 -2.31 -12.70 4.45
N GLU A 23 -1.63 -13.84 4.30
CA GLU A 23 -1.88 -14.97 5.18
C GLU A 23 -1.31 -14.73 6.56
N ASN A 24 -1.97 -15.30 7.57
CA ASN A 24 -1.57 -15.21 8.98
C ASN A 24 -1.34 -13.75 9.43
N GLU A 25 -2.06 -12.80 8.81
CA GLU A 25 -1.97 -11.36 9.12
C GLU A 25 -0.54 -10.80 8.97
N ILE A 26 0.34 -11.40 8.16
CA ILE A 26 1.75 -10.98 8.03
C ILE A 26 1.83 -9.50 7.64
N LEU A 27 1.13 -9.06 6.59
CA LEU A 27 1.14 -7.68 6.14
C LEU A 27 0.50 -6.72 7.18
N PRO A 28 -0.70 -6.96 7.73
CA PRO A 28 -1.25 -6.12 8.78
C PRO A 28 -0.39 -6.01 10.04
N LEU A 29 0.25 -7.10 10.47
CA LEU A 29 1.18 -7.09 11.60
C LEU A 29 2.47 -6.34 11.25
N LEU A 30 2.96 -6.48 10.02
CA LEU A 30 4.09 -5.72 9.53
C LEU A 30 3.79 -4.22 9.57
N MET A 31 2.61 -3.79 9.13
CA MET A 31 2.18 -2.38 9.14
C MET A 31 2.15 -1.75 10.55
N GLN A 32 1.99 -2.55 11.62
CA GLN A 32 1.94 -2.08 13.01
C GLN A 32 3.33 -1.89 13.65
N ARG A 33 4.38 -2.33 12.97
CA ARG A 33 5.77 -2.21 13.44
C ARG A 33 6.12 -0.75 13.75
N GLU A 34 6.81 -0.53 14.86
CA GLU A 34 7.23 0.80 15.33
C GLU A 34 7.97 1.56 14.22
N GLU A 35 8.79 0.85 13.45
CA GLU A 35 9.56 1.40 12.35
C GLU A 35 8.68 2.03 11.25
N ILE A 36 7.51 1.44 10.98
CA ILE A 36 6.53 1.99 10.02
C ILE A 36 5.71 3.11 10.67
N ARG A 37 5.28 2.92 11.93
CA ARG A 37 4.52 3.93 12.68
C ARG A 37 5.29 5.25 12.81
N ALA A 38 6.59 5.16 13.08
CA ALA A 38 7.47 6.32 13.22
C ALA A 38 7.65 7.10 11.90
N LEU A 39 7.50 6.45 10.75
CA LEU A 39 7.60 7.09 9.43
C LEU A 39 6.27 7.70 8.94
N LEU A 40 5.15 7.31 9.54
CA LEU A 40 3.80 7.79 9.19
C LEU A 40 3.01 8.18 10.46
N PRO A 41 3.53 9.08 11.31
CA PRO A 41 2.91 9.42 12.60
C PRO A 41 1.50 10.02 12.42
N GLU A 42 1.27 10.75 11.33
CA GLU A 42 -0.02 11.35 10.99
C GLU A 42 -1.13 10.30 10.78
N VAL A 43 -0.78 9.11 10.28
CA VAL A 43 -1.73 8.04 9.94
C VAL A 43 -2.30 7.37 11.20
N LYS A 44 -1.71 7.60 12.38
CA LYS A 44 -2.17 7.08 13.68
C LYS A 44 -2.36 5.56 13.68
N ILE A 45 -1.39 4.84 13.13
CA ILE A 45 -1.39 3.37 13.10
C ILE A 45 -1.37 2.82 14.53
N ALA A 46 -2.30 1.92 14.85
CA ALA A 46 -2.42 1.32 16.16
C ALA A 46 -1.18 0.46 16.51
N GLU A 47 -0.81 0.44 17.80
CA GLU A 47 0.30 -0.36 18.32
C GLU A 47 0.04 -1.86 18.31
N SER A 48 -1.22 -2.24 18.48
CA SER A 48 -1.67 -3.62 18.34
C SER A 48 -3.13 -3.61 17.92
N VAL A 49 -3.43 -4.33 16.85
CA VAL A 49 -4.79 -4.81 16.61
C VAL A 49 -4.93 -6.08 17.44
N ARG A 50 -5.93 -6.13 18.32
CA ARG A 50 -6.38 -7.43 18.84
C ARG A 50 -6.84 -8.20 17.62
N VAL A 51 -6.08 -9.22 17.21
CA VAL A 51 -6.55 -10.19 16.22
C VAL A 51 -7.88 -10.69 16.77
N THR A 52 -8.99 -10.24 16.18
CA THR A 52 -10.29 -10.77 16.54
C THR A 52 -10.21 -12.25 16.21
N GLU A 53 -10.48 -13.12 17.19
CA GLU A 53 -10.44 -14.58 17.10
C GLU A 53 -11.49 -15.16 16.13
N ASP A 54 -11.90 -14.38 15.12
CA ASP A 54 -12.68 -14.89 14.02
C ASP A 54 -11.73 -15.64 13.09
N HIS A 55 -11.44 -16.89 13.46
CA HIS A 55 -10.68 -17.87 12.67
C HIS A 55 -11.39 -18.27 11.36
N GLY A 56 -12.44 -17.54 10.96
CA GLY A 56 -13.17 -17.70 9.73
C GLY A 56 -12.41 -17.13 8.52
N ALA A 57 -11.57 -17.98 7.94
CA ALA A 57 -10.83 -17.79 6.68
C ALA A 57 -9.48 -17.05 6.82
N CYS A 58 -8.42 -17.84 6.95
CA CYS A 58 -7.09 -17.47 6.46
C CYS A 58 -7.23 -17.21 4.94
N SER A 59 -7.55 -15.98 4.58
CA SER A 59 -7.79 -15.58 3.20
C SER A 59 -6.46 -15.20 2.56
N ILE A 60 -6.13 -15.91 1.49
CA ILE A 60 -4.93 -15.65 0.68
C ILE A 60 -5.05 -14.27 0.00
N THR A 61 -6.27 -13.81 -0.22
CA THR A 61 -6.57 -12.65 -1.07
C THR A 61 -6.94 -11.40 -0.31
N ALA A 62 -7.27 -11.50 0.99
CA ALA A 62 -7.68 -10.36 1.80
C ALA A 62 -7.36 -10.55 3.29
N SER A 63 -6.87 -9.51 3.96
CA SER A 63 -6.56 -9.54 5.40
C SER A 63 -6.57 -8.12 5.96
N ASN A 64 -7.37 -7.90 7.02
CA ASN A 64 -7.57 -6.61 7.70
C ASN A 64 -7.78 -5.40 6.75
N GLY A 65 -8.63 -5.57 5.72
CA GLY A 65 -8.94 -4.54 4.72
C GLY A 65 -7.93 -4.44 3.56
N PHE A 66 -6.77 -5.08 3.65
CA PHE A 66 -5.83 -5.20 2.53
C PHE A 66 -6.22 -6.35 1.62
N THR A 67 -5.96 -6.18 0.33
CA THR A 67 -6.18 -7.19 -0.71
C THR A 67 -4.98 -7.25 -1.63
N PHE A 68 -4.75 -8.41 -2.24
CA PHE A 68 -3.71 -8.56 -3.26
C PHE A 68 -4.19 -7.89 -4.55
N ASP A 69 -3.35 -7.04 -5.12
CA ASP A 69 -3.68 -6.26 -6.31
C ASP A 69 -2.69 -6.59 -7.44
N ASN A 70 -3.06 -6.21 -8.65
CA ASN A 70 -2.29 -6.51 -9.85
C ASN A 70 -1.07 -5.57 -9.97
N PRO A 71 0.17 -6.07 -9.87
CA PRO A 71 1.37 -5.24 -9.93
C PRO A 71 1.58 -4.59 -11.31
N PHE A 72 0.84 -4.98 -12.35
CA PHE A 72 0.89 -4.37 -13.69
C PHE A 72 -0.03 -3.15 -13.86
N LEU A 73 -0.81 -2.77 -12.84
CA LEU A 73 -1.72 -1.61 -12.88
C LEU A 73 -1.32 -0.37 -12.06
N PRO A 74 -0.17 -0.28 -11.34
CA PRO A 74 0.06 0.77 -10.36
C PRO A 74 0.15 2.17 -10.97
N ASP A 75 0.70 2.29 -12.18
CA ASP A 75 0.78 3.54 -12.93
C ASP A 75 -0.62 4.09 -13.24
N GLY A 76 -1.52 3.26 -13.77
CA GLY A 76 -2.91 3.65 -14.03
C GLY A 76 -3.68 3.98 -12.74
N GLN A 77 -3.47 3.22 -11.67
CA GLN A 77 -4.10 3.46 -10.37
C GLN A 77 -3.66 4.79 -9.75
N LEU A 78 -2.37 5.12 -9.83
CA LEU A 78 -1.82 6.40 -9.37
C LEU A 78 -2.27 7.56 -10.26
N ALA A 79 -2.20 7.39 -11.58
CA ALA A 79 -2.61 8.40 -12.54
C ALA A 79 -4.08 8.78 -12.37
N LYS A 80 -4.97 7.80 -12.14
CA LYS A 80 -6.38 8.06 -11.86
C LYS A 80 -6.56 8.97 -10.64
N ARG A 81 -5.79 8.73 -9.58
CA ARG A 81 -5.86 9.53 -8.34
C ARG A 81 -5.29 10.92 -8.53
N LEU A 82 -4.14 11.05 -9.20
CA LEU A 82 -3.57 12.34 -9.56
C LEU A 82 -4.53 13.17 -10.43
N PHE A 83 -5.19 12.52 -11.38
CA PHE A 83 -6.13 13.18 -12.28
C PHE A 83 -7.43 13.63 -11.59
N ALA A 84 -7.95 12.82 -10.68
CA ALA A 84 -9.27 13.02 -10.10
C ALA A 84 -9.25 13.69 -8.72
N GLY A 85 -8.14 13.61 -7.99
CA GLY A 85 -7.94 14.29 -6.72
C GLY A 85 -7.95 15.81 -6.88
N ARG A 86 -8.45 16.52 -5.87
CA ARG A 86 -8.60 17.98 -5.89
C ARG A 86 -7.84 18.70 -4.78
N ALA A 87 -6.95 18.00 -4.08
CA ALA A 87 -6.13 18.53 -2.99
C ALA A 87 -5.41 19.87 -3.29
N TYR A 88 -5.17 20.22 -4.56
CA TYR A 88 -4.51 21.46 -4.98
C TYR A 88 -5.46 22.54 -5.52
N GLY A 89 -6.76 22.42 -5.26
CA GLY A 89 -7.79 23.37 -5.68
C GLY A 89 -8.34 23.14 -7.09
N PRO A 90 -9.49 23.75 -7.43
CA PRO A 90 -10.20 23.50 -8.69
C PRO A 90 -9.41 23.92 -9.94
N ASP A 91 -8.47 24.85 -9.78
CA ASP A 91 -7.70 25.47 -10.86
C ASP A 91 -6.45 24.66 -11.24
N LEU A 92 -5.96 23.79 -10.35
CA LEU A 92 -4.77 22.96 -10.59
C LEU A 92 -5.18 21.56 -11.10
N LYS A 93 -5.78 21.51 -12.30
CA LYS A 93 -6.08 20.24 -12.96
C LYS A 93 -4.90 19.73 -13.76
N ILE A 94 -4.38 18.57 -13.39
CA ILE A 94 -3.43 17.83 -14.23
C ILE A 94 -4.17 17.17 -15.41
N SER A 95 -3.57 17.19 -16.60
CA SER A 95 -4.10 16.44 -17.73
C SER A 95 -3.92 14.93 -17.52
N GLY A 96 -4.80 14.11 -18.09
CA GLY A 96 -4.65 12.64 -18.00
C GLY A 96 -3.31 12.14 -18.56
N ARG A 97 -2.77 12.81 -19.59
CA ARG A 97 -1.44 12.52 -20.13
C ARG A 97 -0.35 12.75 -19.09
N ASN A 98 -0.35 13.92 -18.44
CA ASN A 98 0.66 14.26 -17.44
C ASN A 98 0.52 13.38 -16.18
N ALA A 99 -0.71 13.02 -15.80
CA ALA A 99 -0.94 12.09 -14.70
C ALA A 99 -0.35 10.70 -14.98
N MET A 100 -0.56 10.16 -16.19
CA MET A 100 0.07 8.89 -16.61
C MET A 100 1.60 8.99 -16.65
N GLN A 101 2.14 10.11 -17.13
CA GLN A 101 3.58 10.34 -17.16
C GLN A 101 4.17 10.34 -15.75
N LEU A 102 3.65 11.16 -14.83
CA LEU A 102 4.13 11.23 -13.46
C LEU A 102 4.01 9.89 -12.72
N ALA A 103 2.91 9.17 -12.92
CA ALA A 103 2.73 7.85 -12.32
C ALA A 103 3.74 6.83 -12.88
N GLY A 104 4.03 6.88 -14.18
CA GLY A 104 5.05 6.04 -14.81
C GLY A 104 6.47 6.35 -14.31
N GLU A 105 6.80 7.63 -14.15
CA GLU A 105 8.07 8.10 -13.56
C GLU A 105 8.20 7.66 -12.09
N TYR A 106 7.11 7.73 -11.33
CA TYR A 106 7.06 7.20 -9.97
C TYR A 106 7.34 5.69 -9.93
N CYS A 107 6.67 4.89 -10.76
CA CYS A 107 6.91 3.44 -10.81
C CYS A 107 8.34 3.09 -11.20
N GLU A 108 8.93 3.84 -12.14
CA GLU A 108 10.33 3.71 -12.53
C GLU A 108 11.29 4.04 -11.38
N ALA A 109 11.09 5.15 -10.69
CA ALA A 109 11.91 5.52 -9.53
C ALA A 109 11.74 4.56 -8.34
N THR A 110 10.56 3.96 -8.18
CA THR A 110 10.19 3.12 -7.02
C THR A 110 10.76 1.71 -7.13
N PHE A 111 10.58 1.06 -8.27
CA PHE A 111 10.96 -0.34 -8.48
C PHE A 111 11.47 -0.64 -9.89
N ASP A 112 11.85 0.40 -10.65
CA ASP A 112 12.45 0.29 -11.99
C ASP A 112 11.57 -0.52 -12.96
N LYS A 113 10.25 -0.45 -12.77
CA LYS A 113 9.26 -1.19 -13.57
C LYS A 113 9.53 -2.72 -13.61
N ARG A 114 10.18 -3.28 -12.58
CA ARG A 114 10.37 -4.74 -12.40
C ARG A 114 9.08 -5.41 -11.90
N TYR A 115 8.03 -5.36 -12.72
CA TYR A 115 6.68 -5.80 -12.36
C TYR A 115 6.59 -7.26 -11.89
N GLU A 116 7.47 -8.14 -12.37
CA GLU A 116 7.54 -9.55 -11.97
C GLU A 116 8.18 -9.76 -10.59
N GLU A 117 8.98 -8.81 -10.13
CA GLU A 117 9.74 -8.91 -8.88
C GLU A 117 9.02 -8.29 -7.67
N VAL A 118 7.90 -7.62 -7.91
CA VAL A 118 7.12 -6.93 -6.87
C VAL A 118 5.81 -7.65 -6.53
N SER A 119 5.34 -7.45 -5.30
CA SER A 119 3.97 -7.77 -4.89
C SER A 119 3.26 -6.47 -4.55
N LEU A 120 2.01 -6.34 -4.97
CA LEU A 120 1.19 -5.17 -4.68
C LEU A 120 0.00 -5.56 -3.80
N PHE A 121 -0.22 -4.76 -2.75
CA PHE A 121 -1.37 -4.87 -1.88
C PHE A 121 -2.03 -3.50 -1.77
N THR A 122 -3.35 -3.48 -1.80
CA THR A 122 -4.11 -2.25 -1.64
C THR A 122 -5.23 -2.42 -0.62
N SER A 123 -5.56 -1.33 0.07
CA SER A 123 -6.72 -1.24 0.95
C SER A 123 -7.50 0.03 0.63
N TYR A 124 -8.82 -0.09 0.60
CA TYR A 124 -9.76 1.05 0.53
C TYR A 124 -10.54 1.21 1.84
N ALA A 125 -10.17 0.45 2.86
CA ALA A 125 -10.81 0.53 4.17
C ALA A 125 -10.20 1.68 4.99
N ALA A 126 -10.99 2.31 5.85
CA ALA A 126 -10.51 3.22 6.88
C ALA A 126 -9.93 2.43 8.07
N TRP A 127 -8.79 1.77 7.84
CA TRP A 127 -8.16 0.88 8.82
C TRP A 127 -7.40 1.61 9.94
N THR A 128 -7.31 2.95 9.88
CA THR A 128 -6.87 3.80 10.98
C THR A 128 -7.82 4.97 11.17
N PRO A 129 -7.81 5.63 12.36
CA PRO A 129 -8.61 6.83 12.60
C PRO A 129 -8.20 8.07 11.78
N TRP A 130 -7.14 7.98 10.97
CA TRP A 130 -6.75 9.06 10.05
C TRP A 130 -7.59 9.06 8.77
N PHE A 131 -8.13 7.92 8.38
CA PHE A 131 -9.03 7.80 7.25
C PHE A 131 -10.47 8.17 7.61
N ALA A 132 -11.18 8.81 6.68
CA ALA A 132 -12.54 9.30 6.93
C ALA A 132 -13.64 8.26 6.63
N GLY A 133 -13.29 7.10 6.09
CA GLY A 133 -14.24 6.09 5.63
C GLY A 133 -14.87 6.41 4.27
N ILE A 134 -14.15 7.14 3.41
CA ILE A 134 -14.68 7.66 2.14
C ILE A 134 -14.05 6.98 0.92
N ALA A 135 -14.66 7.18 -0.26
CA ALA A 135 -14.23 6.55 -1.51
C ALA A 135 -12.79 6.89 -1.94
N TRP A 136 -12.19 7.93 -1.34
CA TRP A 136 -10.82 8.37 -1.59
C TRP A 136 -9.78 7.73 -0.67
N ASP A 137 -10.20 7.06 0.39
CA ASP A 137 -9.29 6.35 1.27
C ASP A 137 -8.61 5.23 0.50
N TRP A 138 -7.30 5.30 0.43
CA TRP A 138 -6.51 4.31 -0.26
C TRP A 138 -5.13 4.15 0.38
N THR A 139 -4.79 2.90 0.65
CA THR A 139 -3.43 2.50 1.00
C THR A 139 -2.88 1.63 -0.10
N TYR A 140 -1.65 1.92 -0.49
CA TYR A 140 -0.85 1.21 -1.47
C TYR A 140 0.39 0.70 -0.78
N VAL A 141 0.60 -0.62 -0.82
CA VAL A 141 1.78 -1.27 -0.27
C VAL A 141 2.44 -2.12 -1.34
N LEU A 142 3.64 -1.73 -1.77
CA LEU A 142 4.43 -2.48 -2.74
C LEU A 142 5.65 -3.08 -2.04
N PHE A 143 5.79 -4.40 -2.14
CA PHE A 143 6.98 -5.09 -1.69
C PHE A 143 7.86 -5.46 -2.89
N ASP A 144 9.06 -4.87 -2.98
CA ASP A 144 10.09 -5.24 -3.94
C ASP A 144 10.96 -6.36 -3.33
N ARG A 145 10.84 -7.57 -3.90
CA ARG A 145 11.55 -8.76 -3.39
C ARG A 145 13.05 -8.69 -3.61
N ARG A 146 13.49 -8.08 -4.70
CA ARG A 146 14.92 -7.97 -5.05
C ARG A 146 15.65 -7.01 -4.14
N GLU A 147 15.04 -5.86 -3.91
CA GLU A 147 15.63 -4.81 -3.07
C GLU A 147 15.28 -4.96 -1.58
N ARG A 148 14.33 -5.85 -1.26
CA ARG A 148 13.71 -6.03 0.05
C ARG A 148 13.15 -4.73 0.62
N LYS A 149 12.49 -3.94 -0.23
CA LYS A 149 11.90 -2.64 0.14
C LYS A 149 10.39 -2.74 0.17
N LEU A 150 9.79 -2.27 1.26
CA LEU A 150 8.36 -2.09 1.39
C LEU A 150 8.04 -0.61 1.24
N TRP A 151 7.36 -0.27 0.15
CA TRP A 151 6.89 1.06 -0.16
C TRP A 151 5.44 1.20 0.32
N ILE A 152 5.16 2.27 1.06
CA ILE A 152 3.86 2.52 1.64
C ILE A 152 3.42 3.92 1.24
N LEU A 153 2.29 3.99 0.53
CA LEU A 153 1.63 5.24 0.18
C LEU A 153 0.21 5.20 0.76
N VAL A 154 -0.13 6.26 1.48
CA VAL A 154 -1.42 6.44 2.16
C VAL A 154 -2.02 7.72 1.58
N VAL A 155 -3.25 7.64 1.07
CA VAL A 155 -3.92 8.74 0.36
C VAL A 155 -5.35 8.82 0.86
N THR A 156 -5.78 10.04 1.22
CA THR A 156 -7.18 10.38 1.44
C THR A 156 -7.41 11.79 0.89
N ASP A 157 -8.66 12.12 0.60
CA ASP A 157 -9.09 13.45 0.13
C ASP A 157 -10.42 13.77 0.82
N GLU A 158 -10.34 14.48 1.95
CA GLU A 158 -11.49 15.00 2.69
C GLU A 158 -11.90 16.34 2.05
N ASP A 159 -12.64 16.28 0.94
CA ASP A 159 -13.34 17.45 0.37
C ASP A 159 -14.46 17.94 1.32
#